data_AF-A0A4Y6PZV1-F1
#
_entry.id   AF-A0A4Y6PZV1-F1
#
_cell.length_a   1.000
_cell.length_b   1.000
_cell.length_c   1.000
_cell.angle_alpha   90.00
_cell.angle_beta   90.00
_cell.angle_gamma   90.00
#
_symmetry.space_group_name_H-M   'P 1'
#
loop_
_entity.id
_entity.type
_entity.pdbx_description
1 polymer ?
#
loop_
_entity_poly.entity_id
_entity_poly.type
_entity_poly.pdbx_seq_one_letter_code
_entity_poly.pdbx_strand_id
1 'polypeptide(L)'
;MKVWGGIAIVIGILLAAVQVSAQVEVAGKGRCCKPTDGRVLWTGDQTRMSLEQLAAYAAPVLWYSPDEPLLEEIEGPEPINIPMAFPFEEPSEKPVVYYRVREIIRAEDEKAYFPAGEDRSKAQIELSKVTSVQIDYFHYYPYEAGLGGHTHDVESVEVNLVVVRHPDCQKCRYSLAAVLVNAKAHGIKWFDNTLETDNFSRFPMHAFVEEGKHASCPDQNADGLYTPGFDVNRRVNDAWGIRDTLRGGMLFTGAYQSWFFKPRKAGDRVFPPLPDDSAVRDELDEYLEEESDPTFYVLRPYPRLAAAKKHDDDSIVWFVDKGYDDWPEVEDAPELPELTEQLEAETFTRSLSIAGRYDGDWGVSGVFPFFIVAHLTDPVGGGWIMHRVYLKDEKLRDFGWGVLYTPSASRWVDGYTIVGLEVDAELDAAGEKTKETDVLVEGGLKFRVNTDQLPLGFINNLTDFWGIRLGVTARGFSGIDDLGWVIELGAGSF
;
A
#
# COMPACT_ATOMS: atom_id res chain seq x y z
N MET A 1 -20.25 45.03 14.04
CA MET A 1 -20.92 43.73 14.23
C MET A 1 -19.94 42.66 13.76
N LYS A 2 -19.51 41.79 14.67
CA LYS A 2 -18.44 40.79 14.47
C LYS A 2 -18.97 39.63 13.61
N VAL A 3 -18.16 39.14 12.67
CA VAL A 3 -18.21 37.74 12.22
C VAL A 3 -16.80 37.18 12.38
N TRP A 4 -16.60 36.52 13.51
CA TRP A 4 -15.51 35.59 13.79
C TRP A 4 -16.08 34.20 13.54
N GLY A 5 -15.46 33.40 12.67
CA GLY A 5 -15.93 32.05 12.38
C GLY A 5 -15.19 31.42 11.21
N GLY A 6 -13.86 31.29 11.32
CA GLY A 6 -13.05 30.68 10.24
C GLY A 6 -11.65 30.23 10.64
N ILE A 7 -11.33 30.15 11.93
CA ILE A 7 -9.98 29.82 12.43
C ILE A 7 -9.97 28.51 13.27
N ALA A 8 -11.11 27.86 13.46
CA ALA A 8 -11.21 26.69 14.35
C ALA A 8 -10.92 25.33 13.68
N ILE A 9 -10.80 25.24 12.34
CA ILE A 9 -10.73 23.95 11.64
C ILE A 9 -9.29 23.60 11.19
N VAL A 10 -8.41 24.59 11.04
CA VAL A 10 -6.98 24.37 10.74
C VAL A 10 -6.23 23.74 11.95
N ILE A 11 -6.78 23.84 13.17
CA ILE A 11 -6.17 23.31 14.39
C ILE A 11 -6.41 21.79 14.55
N GLY A 12 -7.43 21.22 13.88
CA GLY A 12 -7.78 19.81 14.04
C GLY A 12 -6.87 18.81 13.32
N ILE A 13 -6.30 19.21 12.17
CA ILE A 13 -5.47 18.34 11.31
C ILE A 13 -3.98 18.48 11.64
N LEU A 14 -3.56 19.68 12.09
CA LEU A 14 -2.25 19.88 12.71
C LEU A 14 -2.02 18.92 13.88
N LEU A 15 -3.06 18.44 14.57
CA LEU A 15 -2.93 17.46 15.65
C LEU A 15 -2.59 16.03 15.19
N ALA A 16 -2.81 15.63 13.94
CA ALA A 16 -2.54 14.27 13.46
C ALA A 16 -1.10 14.09 12.93
N ALA A 17 -0.59 15.06 12.17
CA ALA A 17 0.82 15.07 11.76
C ALA A 17 1.75 15.46 12.93
N VAL A 18 1.30 16.37 13.80
CA VAL A 18 1.94 16.57 15.11
C VAL A 18 1.74 15.35 16.00
N GLN A 19 0.75 14.47 15.80
CA GLN A 19 0.68 13.22 16.58
C GLN A 19 1.77 12.23 16.19
N VAL A 20 2.25 12.18 14.95
CA VAL A 20 3.38 11.29 14.62
C VAL A 20 4.69 11.84 15.20
N SER A 21 4.96 13.14 15.06
CA SER A 21 6.16 13.74 15.65
C SER A 21 6.08 13.86 17.17
N ALA A 22 4.91 14.21 17.73
CA ALA A 22 4.69 14.29 19.18
C ALA A 22 4.46 12.93 19.83
N GLN A 23 4.02 11.86 19.13
CA GLN A 23 4.08 10.51 19.71
C GLN A 23 5.50 9.96 19.73
N VAL A 24 6.33 10.30 18.74
CA VAL A 24 7.77 10.01 18.80
C VAL A 24 8.46 10.86 19.89
N GLU A 25 7.99 12.08 20.17
CA GLU A 25 8.48 12.92 21.28
C GLU A 25 7.87 12.57 22.66
N VAL A 26 6.79 11.77 22.72
CA VAL A 26 6.08 11.41 23.98
C VAL A 26 6.54 10.05 24.55
N ALA A 27 7.30 9.26 23.81
CA ALA A 27 7.98 8.07 24.33
C ALA A 27 9.31 8.43 25.04
N GLY A 28 9.29 9.32 26.05
CA GLY A 28 10.58 9.79 26.59
C GLY A 28 10.64 10.52 27.92
N LYS A 29 9.55 10.74 28.66
CA LYS A 29 9.68 11.19 30.07
C LYS A 29 9.54 10.01 31.02
N GLY A 30 10.65 9.28 31.21
CA GLY A 30 10.88 8.49 32.43
C GLY A 30 10.98 6.97 32.32
N ARG A 31 11.10 6.36 31.13
CA ARG A 31 11.35 4.90 31.01
C ARG A 31 12.43 4.60 29.97
N CYS A 32 13.70 4.81 30.33
CA CYS A 32 14.82 4.30 29.54
C CYS A 32 14.75 2.77 29.41
N CYS A 33 15.10 2.24 28.23
CA CYS A 33 15.26 0.80 27.99
C CYS A 33 14.01 -0.08 28.20
N LYS A 34 12.80 0.49 28.22
CA LYS A 34 11.56 -0.30 28.14
C LYS A 34 10.79 0.14 26.91
N PRO A 35 10.67 -0.72 25.88
CA PRO A 35 9.70 -0.49 24.84
C PRO A 35 8.32 -0.44 25.52
N THR A 36 7.65 0.70 25.46
CA THR A 36 6.23 0.80 25.89
C THR A 36 5.27 0.62 24.73
N ASP A 37 5.82 0.25 23.56
CA ASP A 37 5.19 0.37 22.27
C ASP A 37 5.61 -0.83 21.42
N GLY A 38 4.64 -1.58 20.91
CA GLY A 38 4.83 -2.82 20.13
C GLY A 38 5.62 -2.61 18.83
N ARG A 39 5.93 -1.36 18.48
CA ARG A 39 6.63 -0.96 17.25
C ARG A 39 8.16 -0.99 17.33
N VAL A 40 8.73 -1.11 18.53
CA VAL A 40 10.18 -0.99 18.74
C VAL A 40 10.88 -2.32 18.49
N LEU A 41 11.77 -2.35 17.50
CA LEU A 41 12.50 -3.54 17.06
C LEU A 41 13.84 -3.72 17.78
N TRP A 42 14.45 -2.60 18.18
CA TRP A 42 15.76 -2.60 18.82
C TRP A 42 15.93 -1.36 19.71
N THR A 43 16.68 -1.52 20.80
CA THR A 43 17.13 -0.41 21.63
C THR A 43 18.59 -0.60 22.04
N GLY A 44 19.39 0.47 22.01
CA GLY A 44 20.80 0.35 22.37
C GLY A 44 21.56 1.67 22.38
N ASP A 45 22.84 1.58 22.73
CA ASP A 45 23.76 2.72 22.85
C ASP A 45 24.71 2.87 21.66
N GLN A 46 24.70 1.89 20.76
CA GLN A 46 25.56 1.88 19.58
C GLN A 46 25.14 3.03 18.68
N THR A 47 26.12 3.88 18.34
CA THR A 47 25.87 5.02 17.45
C THR A 47 25.93 4.60 15.99
N ARG A 48 26.62 3.49 15.69
CA ARG A 48 26.74 2.92 14.35
C ARG A 48 26.20 1.51 14.28
N MET A 49 25.55 1.21 13.16
CA MET A 49 24.98 -0.09 12.86
C MET A 49 25.27 -0.44 11.41
N SER A 50 25.61 -1.70 11.10
CA SER A 50 25.74 -2.12 9.70
C SER A 50 24.36 -2.24 9.04
N LEU A 51 24.32 -2.14 7.70
CA LEU A 51 23.06 -2.35 6.97
C LEU A 51 22.52 -3.77 7.15
N GLU A 52 23.40 -4.76 7.27
CA GLU A 52 23.02 -6.15 7.57
C GLU A 52 22.34 -6.28 8.93
N GLN A 53 22.94 -5.70 9.99
CA GLN A 53 22.34 -5.70 11.32
C GLN A 53 21.00 -5.00 11.34
N LEU A 54 20.93 -3.82 10.69
CA LEU A 54 19.69 -3.06 10.57
C LEU A 54 18.59 -3.87 9.88
N ALA A 55 18.93 -4.52 8.76
CA ALA A 55 17.99 -5.35 8.03
C ALA A 55 17.56 -6.58 8.84
N ALA A 56 18.43 -7.19 9.64
CA ALA A 56 18.09 -8.34 10.46
C ALA A 56 17.04 -8.01 11.55
N TYR A 57 17.09 -6.82 12.17
CA TYR A 57 16.10 -6.41 13.18
C TYR A 57 14.68 -6.20 12.62
N ALA A 58 14.57 -5.80 11.36
CA ALA A 58 13.29 -5.49 10.71
C ALA A 58 12.81 -6.57 9.74
N ALA A 59 13.53 -7.69 9.66
CA ALA A 59 13.27 -8.77 8.73
C ALA A 59 11.91 -9.45 9.05
N PRO A 60 11.00 -9.61 8.06
CA PRO A 60 9.67 -10.15 8.30
C PRO A 60 9.67 -11.68 8.44
N VAL A 61 8.64 -12.24 9.08
CA VAL A 61 8.26 -13.65 8.93
C VAL A 61 7.44 -13.78 7.65
N LEU A 62 7.73 -14.77 6.82
CA LEU A 62 6.91 -15.08 5.65
C LEU A 62 5.93 -16.19 6.00
N TRP A 63 4.65 -16.02 5.66
CA TRP A 63 3.59 -16.94 6.05
C TRP A 63 2.79 -17.42 4.83
N TYR A 64 3.11 -18.61 4.36
CA TYR A 64 2.61 -19.15 3.10
C TYR A 64 1.19 -19.68 3.19
N SER A 65 0.45 -19.57 2.08
CA SER A 65 -0.81 -20.28 1.94
C SER A 65 -0.61 -21.78 2.15
N PRO A 66 -1.53 -22.47 2.85
CA PRO A 66 -1.43 -23.91 3.10
C PRO A 66 -1.44 -24.77 1.82
N ASP A 67 -1.87 -24.23 0.68
CA ASP A 67 -1.88 -24.91 -0.62
C ASP A 67 -0.94 -24.22 -1.63
N GLU A 68 0.18 -23.66 -1.16
CA GLU A 68 1.22 -23.05 -2.02
C GLU A 68 1.76 -24.09 -3.03
N PRO A 69 1.57 -23.89 -4.34
CA PRO A 69 2.03 -24.81 -5.39
C PRO A 69 3.49 -25.22 -5.28
N LEU A 70 4.38 -24.28 -4.94
CA LEU A 70 5.81 -24.56 -4.82
C LEU A 70 6.14 -25.49 -3.65
N LEU A 71 5.24 -25.64 -2.67
CA LEU A 71 5.36 -26.59 -1.58
C LEU A 71 4.74 -27.96 -1.90
N GLU A 72 3.78 -28.03 -2.83
CA GLU A 72 3.18 -29.30 -3.28
C GLU A 72 4.16 -30.18 -4.07
N GLU A 73 5.12 -29.56 -4.76
CA GLU A 73 6.14 -30.27 -5.56
C GLU A 73 7.24 -30.92 -4.70
N ILE A 74 7.27 -30.63 -3.40
CA ILE A 74 8.25 -31.18 -2.46
C ILE A 74 7.76 -32.56 -1.98
N GLU A 75 8.44 -33.63 -2.43
CA GLU A 75 8.13 -35.00 -2.02
C GLU A 75 8.61 -35.27 -0.57
N GLY A 76 7.70 -35.24 0.40
CA GLY A 76 7.96 -35.68 1.78
C GLY A 76 8.03 -34.54 2.80
N PRO A 77 8.48 -34.79 4.05
CA PRO A 77 8.50 -33.81 5.13
C PRO A 77 9.72 -32.87 5.05
N GLU A 78 10.13 -32.48 3.85
CA GLU A 78 11.27 -31.56 3.72
C GLU A 78 10.88 -30.14 4.17
N PRO A 79 11.80 -29.41 4.82
CA PRO A 79 11.54 -28.05 5.27
C PRO A 79 11.24 -27.12 4.09
N ILE A 80 10.47 -26.06 4.36
CA ILE A 80 10.16 -25.03 3.36
C ILE A 80 11.47 -24.47 2.82
N ASN A 81 11.68 -24.51 1.50
CA ASN A 81 12.89 -23.99 0.85
C ASN A 81 12.59 -22.85 -0.14
N ILE A 82 11.49 -22.14 0.08
CA ILE A 82 11.11 -20.92 -0.63
C ILE A 82 11.03 -19.76 0.37
N PRO A 83 11.37 -18.51 -0.04
CA PRO A 83 11.81 -18.10 -1.38
C PRO A 83 13.21 -18.64 -1.70
N MET A 84 13.55 -18.74 -2.98
CA MET A 84 14.83 -19.33 -3.41
C MET A 84 15.91 -18.26 -3.63
N ALA A 85 17.17 -18.69 -3.70
CA ALA A 85 18.21 -17.83 -4.26
C ALA A 85 17.91 -17.55 -5.74
N PHE A 86 18.25 -16.34 -6.22
CA PHE A 86 18.27 -16.07 -7.66
C PHE A 86 19.18 -17.08 -8.38
N PRO A 87 18.84 -17.54 -9.60
CA PRO A 87 19.57 -18.58 -10.32
C PRO A 87 21.00 -18.18 -10.74
N PHE A 88 21.35 -16.90 -10.70
CA PHE A 88 22.71 -16.40 -10.93
C PHE A 88 23.53 -16.17 -9.65
N GLU A 89 22.93 -16.39 -8.47
CA GLU A 89 23.58 -16.32 -7.17
C GLU A 89 23.99 -17.73 -6.70
N GLU A 90 24.83 -17.80 -5.65
CA GLU A 90 25.16 -19.08 -5.02
C GLU A 90 23.90 -19.76 -4.47
N PRO A 91 23.62 -21.03 -4.82
CA PRO A 91 22.47 -21.77 -4.31
C PRO A 91 22.43 -21.83 -2.77
N SER A 92 21.25 -22.06 -2.22
CA SER A 92 21.03 -22.17 -0.78
C SER A 92 20.20 -23.43 -0.48
N GLU A 93 20.58 -24.16 0.56
CA GLU A 93 19.77 -25.25 1.13
C GLU A 93 18.68 -24.72 2.08
N LYS A 94 18.65 -23.39 2.27
CA LYS A 94 17.67 -22.68 3.09
C LYS A 94 16.97 -21.62 2.23
N PRO A 95 15.74 -21.22 2.59
CA PRO A 95 15.11 -20.07 1.98
C PRO A 95 16.02 -18.84 1.99
N VAL A 96 15.90 -17.99 0.97
CA VAL A 96 16.70 -16.77 0.82
C VAL A 96 15.77 -15.58 0.74
N VAL A 97 15.97 -14.62 1.62
CA VAL A 97 15.35 -13.30 1.55
C VAL A 97 16.45 -12.30 1.26
N TYR A 98 16.20 -11.42 0.30
CA TYR A 98 17.14 -10.36 -0.03
C TYR A 98 16.72 -9.05 0.62
N TYR A 99 17.66 -8.22 1.07
CA TYR A 99 17.34 -6.88 1.56
C TYR A 99 18.02 -5.79 0.74
N ARG A 100 17.35 -4.64 0.66
CA ARG A 100 17.88 -3.40 0.10
C ARG A 100 17.50 -2.26 1.02
N VAL A 101 18.49 -1.55 1.54
CA VAL A 101 18.24 -0.25 2.18
C VAL A 101 18.03 0.76 1.06
N ARG A 102 16.77 1.09 0.77
CA ARG A 102 16.42 1.96 -0.36
C ARG A 102 16.88 3.38 -0.11
N GLU A 103 16.50 3.92 1.05
CA GLU A 103 16.63 5.33 1.35
C GLU A 103 17.01 5.54 2.82
N ILE A 104 17.89 6.52 3.05
CA ILE A 104 18.29 7.00 4.38
C ILE A 104 18.03 8.50 4.43
N ILE A 105 17.13 8.91 5.33
CA ILE A 105 16.83 10.32 5.57
C ILE A 105 17.71 10.82 6.72
N ARG A 106 18.47 11.88 6.45
CA ARG A 106 19.39 12.49 7.43
C ARG A 106 18.72 13.60 8.23
N ALA A 107 19.08 13.71 9.50
CA ALA A 107 18.58 14.76 10.39
C ALA A 107 19.30 16.10 10.18
N GLU A 108 20.56 16.06 9.72
CA GLU A 108 21.45 17.22 9.54
C GLU A 108 22.35 16.97 8.32
N ASP A 109 22.94 18.03 7.76
CA ASP A 109 23.86 18.02 6.60
C ASP A 109 25.16 17.21 6.81
N GLU A 110 25.32 16.54 7.95
CA GLU A 110 26.49 15.73 8.24
C GLU A 110 26.43 14.33 7.60
N LYS A 111 27.58 13.66 7.57
CA LYS A 111 27.71 12.34 6.95
C LYS A 111 27.06 11.26 7.82
N ALA A 112 25.89 10.78 7.42
CA ALA A 112 25.15 9.72 8.10
C ALA A 112 25.45 8.30 7.59
N TYR A 113 25.96 8.16 6.36
CA TYR A 113 26.21 6.88 5.69
C TYR A 113 27.70 6.66 5.40
N PHE A 114 28.19 5.46 5.69
CA PHE A 114 29.58 5.05 5.55
C PHE A 114 29.66 3.79 4.68
N PRO A 115 29.92 3.92 3.37
CA PRO A 115 30.01 2.76 2.47
C PRO A 115 31.22 1.88 2.80
N ALA A 116 31.09 0.58 2.58
CA ALA A 116 32.13 -0.43 2.86
C ALA A 116 32.66 -1.10 1.58
N GLY A 117 32.96 -0.30 0.54
CA GLY A 117 33.45 -0.82 -0.74
C GLY A 117 32.36 -1.54 -1.51
N GLU A 118 32.67 -2.73 -2.06
CA GLU A 118 31.71 -3.52 -2.84
C GLU A 118 30.69 -4.26 -1.96
N ASP A 119 31.08 -4.58 -0.72
CA ASP A 119 30.24 -5.31 0.22
C ASP A 119 29.29 -4.37 0.97
N ARG A 120 28.09 -4.17 0.42
CA ARG A 120 27.07 -3.27 0.99
C ARG A 120 26.57 -3.73 2.35
N SER A 121 26.67 -5.01 2.68
CA SER A 121 26.24 -5.55 3.98
C SER A 121 27.01 -4.91 5.15
N LYS A 122 28.28 -4.59 4.91
CA LYS A 122 29.20 -3.99 5.89
C LYS A 122 29.13 -2.47 5.94
N ALA A 123 28.40 -1.84 5.03
CA ALA A 123 28.21 -0.40 5.08
C ALA A 123 27.49 -0.03 6.38
N GLN A 124 27.76 1.15 6.92
CA GLN A 124 27.26 1.56 8.24
C GLN A 124 26.44 2.83 8.15
N ILE A 125 25.43 2.94 9.02
CA ILE A 125 24.72 4.17 9.30
C ILE A 125 25.07 4.69 10.69
N GLU A 126 25.04 6.01 10.84
CA GLU A 126 25.23 6.71 12.11
C GLU A 126 23.87 7.15 12.66
N LEU A 127 23.32 6.39 13.60
CA LEU A 127 21.97 6.56 14.16
C LEU A 127 21.76 7.96 14.76
N SER A 128 22.82 8.60 15.27
CA SER A 128 22.72 9.98 15.77
C SER A 128 22.34 10.99 14.68
N LYS A 129 22.59 10.68 13.41
CA LYS A 129 22.40 11.57 12.24
C LYS A 129 21.31 11.09 11.26
N VAL A 130 20.68 9.96 11.54
CA VAL A 130 19.59 9.41 10.72
C VAL A 130 18.24 9.71 11.38
N THR A 131 17.23 10.07 10.59
CA THR A 131 15.85 10.25 11.05
C THR A 131 15.02 9.02 10.73
N SER A 132 15.09 8.54 9.50
CA SER A 132 14.37 7.35 9.04
C SER A 132 15.17 6.56 8.01
N VAL A 133 14.84 5.27 7.91
CA VAL A 133 15.42 4.35 6.94
C VAL A 133 14.30 3.53 6.32
N GLN A 134 14.37 3.29 5.02
CA GLN A 134 13.42 2.44 4.31
C GLN A 134 14.15 1.19 3.81
N ILE A 135 13.61 0.02 4.12
CA ILE A 135 14.23 -1.27 3.79
C ILE A 135 13.23 -2.09 2.99
N ASP A 136 13.61 -2.51 1.78
CA ASP A 136 12.88 -3.50 1.02
C ASP A 136 13.43 -4.90 1.33
N TYR A 137 12.55 -5.88 1.50
CA TYR A 137 12.82 -7.31 1.57
C TYR A 137 12.22 -7.97 0.33
N PHE A 138 13.03 -8.64 -0.46
CA PHE A 138 12.63 -9.28 -1.72
C PHE A 138 12.64 -10.80 -1.60
N HIS A 139 11.64 -11.40 -2.24
CA HIS A 139 11.37 -12.82 -2.25
C HIS A 139 11.38 -13.29 -3.70
N TYR A 140 12.31 -14.16 -4.07
CA TYR A 140 12.37 -14.71 -5.41
C TYR A 140 11.72 -16.09 -5.47
N TYR A 141 10.86 -16.28 -6.45
CA TYR A 141 10.20 -17.54 -6.76
C TYR A 141 10.54 -17.97 -8.20
N PRO A 142 10.77 -19.26 -8.45
CA PRO A 142 11.15 -19.74 -9.78
C PRO A 142 10.02 -19.59 -10.81
N TYR A 143 8.76 -19.58 -10.37
CA TYR A 143 7.59 -19.32 -11.20
C TYR A 143 6.43 -18.85 -10.33
N GLU A 144 5.42 -18.24 -10.95
CA GLU A 144 4.10 -18.02 -10.33
C GLU A 144 3.01 -18.88 -11.03
N ALA A 145 2.06 -19.37 -10.24
CA ALA A 145 0.93 -20.17 -10.69
C ALA A 145 -0.36 -19.34 -10.80
N GLY A 146 -1.24 -19.73 -11.73
CA GLY A 146 -2.54 -19.09 -11.93
C GLY A 146 -2.60 -18.18 -13.17
N LEU A 147 -3.56 -17.24 -13.18
CA LEU A 147 -3.83 -16.42 -14.36
C LEU A 147 -2.67 -15.47 -14.67
N GLY A 148 -2.10 -15.57 -15.87
CA GLY A 148 -0.99 -14.71 -16.30
C GLY A 148 0.39 -15.15 -15.81
N GLY A 149 0.52 -16.38 -15.31
CA GLY A 149 1.76 -17.00 -14.83
C GLY A 149 2.98 -16.76 -15.73
N HIS A 150 4.11 -16.46 -15.11
CA HIS A 150 5.41 -16.30 -15.77
C HIS A 150 6.54 -17.04 -15.03
N THR A 151 7.63 -17.27 -15.77
CA THR A 151 8.90 -17.77 -15.25
C THR A 151 9.64 -16.64 -14.55
N HIS A 152 10.11 -16.91 -13.33
CA HIS A 152 10.55 -15.94 -12.33
C HIS A 152 9.42 -15.08 -11.77
N ASP A 153 9.46 -14.89 -10.47
CA ASP A 153 8.62 -13.93 -9.78
C ASP A 153 9.41 -13.31 -8.62
N VAL A 154 9.23 -12.00 -8.40
CA VAL A 154 9.93 -11.26 -7.35
C VAL A 154 8.96 -10.29 -6.70
N GLU A 155 8.60 -10.65 -5.48
CA GLU A 155 7.72 -9.88 -4.62
C GLU A 155 8.51 -9.26 -3.47
N SER A 156 7.90 -8.31 -2.74
CA SER A 156 8.63 -7.61 -1.68
C SER A 156 7.76 -7.05 -0.57
N VAL A 157 8.36 -6.93 0.61
CA VAL A 157 7.83 -6.22 1.78
C VAL A 157 8.78 -5.08 2.11
N GLU A 158 8.26 -3.88 2.27
CA GLU A 158 9.00 -2.70 2.66
C GLU A 158 8.68 -2.33 4.10
N VAL A 159 9.71 -2.05 4.91
CA VAL A 159 9.59 -1.61 6.30
C VAL A 159 10.24 -0.24 6.44
N ASN A 160 9.47 0.72 6.93
CA ASN A 160 9.96 2.07 7.23
C ASN A 160 10.25 2.20 8.71
N LEU A 161 11.50 2.47 9.02
CA LEU A 161 12.02 2.63 10.37
C LEU A 161 12.23 4.10 10.68
N VAL A 162 11.96 4.50 11.91
CA VAL A 162 12.39 5.77 12.49
C VAL A 162 13.40 5.54 13.59
N VAL A 163 14.38 6.44 13.69
CA VAL A 163 15.37 6.43 14.76
C VAL A 163 14.91 7.37 15.88
N VAL A 164 14.52 6.78 17.01
CA VAL A 164 14.14 7.54 18.21
C VAL A 164 15.37 7.77 19.07
N ARG A 165 15.58 9.01 19.50
CA ARG A 165 16.71 9.41 20.35
C ARG A 165 16.24 9.66 21.78
N HIS A 166 16.96 9.12 22.74
CA HIS A 166 16.70 9.25 24.18
C HIS A 166 17.86 10.01 24.86
N PRO A 167 17.92 11.35 24.76
CA PRO A 167 19.07 12.12 25.23
C PRO A 167 19.29 12.02 26.75
N ASP A 168 18.22 11.81 27.51
CA ASP A 168 18.26 11.68 28.97
C ASP A 168 18.62 10.26 29.44
N CYS A 169 18.77 9.31 28.52
CA CYS A 169 19.05 7.92 28.84
C CYS A 169 20.54 7.61 28.70
N GLN A 170 21.17 7.22 29.81
CA GLN A 170 22.58 6.80 29.80
C GLN A 170 22.81 5.47 29.09
N LYS A 171 21.76 4.62 29.08
CA LYS A 171 21.67 3.36 28.34
C LYS A 171 20.45 3.38 27.43
N CYS A 172 20.52 2.69 26.30
CA CYS A 172 19.49 2.67 25.25
C CYS A 172 19.24 4.07 24.64
N ARG A 173 20.30 4.79 24.29
CA ARG A 173 20.24 6.12 23.67
C ARG A 173 19.45 6.18 22.37
N TYR A 174 19.36 5.07 21.66
CA TYR A 174 18.64 4.96 20.40
C TYR A 174 17.62 3.83 20.46
N SER A 175 16.54 4.01 19.71
CA SER A 175 15.60 2.93 19.40
C SER A 175 15.26 2.95 17.92
N LEU A 176 15.08 1.77 17.35
CA LEU A 176 14.53 1.61 16.01
C LEU A 176 13.07 1.21 16.15
N ALA A 177 12.18 2.00 15.56
CA ALA A 177 10.75 1.71 15.56
C ALA A 177 10.23 1.61 14.12
N ALA A 178 9.48 0.56 13.81
CA ALA A 178 8.78 0.45 12.54
C ALA A 178 7.49 1.26 12.59
N VAL A 179 7.30 2.16 11.63
CA VAL A 179 6.12 3.07 11.56
C VAL A 179 5.18 2.74 10.41
N LEU A 180 5.70 2.08 9.37
CA LEU A 180 4.93 1.70 8.19
C LEU A 180 5.49 0.39 7.63
N VAL A 181 4.60 -0.50 7.23
CA VAL A 181 4.92 -1.70 6.45
C VAL A 181 4.10 -1.65 5.16
N ASN A 182 4.78 -1.75 4.01
CA ASN A 182 4.14 -1.86 2.70
C ASN A 182 4.49 -3.22 2.10
N ALA A 183 3.54 -4.13 2.06
CA ALA A 183 3.73 -5.38 1.34
C ALA A 183 3.23 -5.19 -0.10
N LYS A 184 4.15 -5.29 -1.05
CA LYS A 184 3.91 -4.94 -2.45
C LYS A 184 3.22 -6.10 -3.16
N ALA A 185 2.41 -5.73 -4.15
CA ALA A 185 1.82 -6.67 -5.09
C ALA A 185 2.05 -6.17 -6.52
N HIS A 186 2.53 -7.03 -7.40
CA HIS A 186 2.77 -6.71 -8.82
C HIS A 186 3.72 -5.52 -9.08
N GLY A 187 4.56 -5.15 -8.10
CA GLY A 187 5.58 -4.09 -8.25
C GLY A 187 5.04 -2.68 -8.50
N ILE A 188 3.76 -2.43 -8.24
CA ILE A 188 3.10 -1.15 -8.49
C ILE A 188 2.53 -0.65 -7.16
N LYS A 189 2.90 0.58 -6.75
CA LYS A 189 2.47 1.25 -5.49
C LYS A 189 0.97 1.23 -5.22
N TRP A 190 0.17 0.95 -6.25
CA TRP A 190 -1.28 0.91 -6.21
C TRP A 190 -1.83 -0.34 -5.55
N PHE A 191 -1.13 -1.47 -5.66
CA PHE A 191 -1.56 -2.74 -5.08
C PHE A 191 -0.85 -3.04 -3.76
N ASP A 192 -0.05 -2.09 -3.27
CA ASP A 192 0.60 -2.21 -1.98
C ASP A 192 -0.45 -2.32 -0.85
N ASN A 193 -0.29 -3.36 -0.05
CA ASN A 193 -0.96 -3.56 1.21
C ASN A 193 -0.21 -2.80 2.28
N THR A 194 -0.76 -1.65 2.68
CA THR A 194 -0.10 -0.74 3.60
C THR A 194 -0.69 -0.83 5.01
N LEU A 195 0.19 -1.06 5.98
CA LEU A 195 -0.07 -1.02 7.42
C LEU A 195 0.70 0.14 8.05
N GLU A 196 -0.01 1.14 8.55
CA GLU A 196 0.50 2.05 9.57
C GLU A 196 0.55 1.30 10.91
N THR A 197 1.71 1.23 11.53
CA THR A 197 1.88 0.43 12.75
C THR A 197 1.39 1.19 13.98
N ASP A 198 0.89 0.45 14.95
CA ASP A 198 0.39 0.98 16.22
C ASP A 198 0.73 0.03 17.39
N ASN A 199 0.10 0.25 18.54
CA ASN A 199 0.33 -0.54 19.75
C ASN A 199 -0.19 -1.99 19.67
N PHE A 200 -0.97 -2.33 18.65
CA PHE A 200 -1.43 -3.69 18.37
C PHE A 200 -0.54 -4.42 17.37
N SER A 201 0.35 -3.70 16.67
CA SER A 201 1.32 -4.30 15.76
C SER A 201 2.30 -5.18 16.54
N ARG A 202 2.47 -6.42 16.06
CA ARG A 202 3.43 -7.39 16.57
C ARG A 202 4.61 -7.52 15.62
N PHE A 203 5.79 -7.71 16.20
CA PHE A 203 7.02 -7.92 15.46
C PHE A 203 7.76 -9.18 15.96
N PRO A 204 8.60 -9.82 15.12
CA PRO A 204 8.85 -9.51 13.71
C PRO A 204 7.57 -9.55 12.86
N MET A 205 7.45 -8.62 11.92
CA MET A 205 6.19 -8.45 11.17
C MET A 205 5.91 -9.73 10.39
N HIS A 206 4.71 -10.28 10.56
CA HIS A 206 4.28 -11.41 9.75
C HIS A 206 3.74 -10.88 8.43
N ALA A 207 4.17 -11.49 7.32
CA ALA A 207 3.71 -11.17 6.00
C ALA A 207 3.09 -12.41 5.37
N PHE A 208 1.78 -12.37 5.13
CA PHE A 208 1.10 -13.34 4.30
C PHE A 208 1.70 -13.35 2.90
N VAL A 209 1.90 -14.54 2.35
CA VAL A 209 2.29 -14.74 0.95
C VAL A 209 1.11 -15.38 0.22
N GLU A 210 0.65 -14.74 -0.86
CA GLU A 210 -0.46 -15.21 -1.69
C GLU A 210 -0.15 -16.55 -2.35
N GLU A 211 -1.15 -17.43 -2.38
CA GLU A 211 -1.03 -18.72 -3.07
C GLU A 211 -0.70 -18.58 -4.56
N GLY A 212 0.48 -19.09 -4.95
CA GLY A 212 0.95 -19.20 -6.32
C GLY A 212 1.35 -17.88 -6.98
N LYS A 213 0.77 -16.75 -6.59
CA LYS A 213 1.10 -15.40 -7.09
C LYS A 213 2.11 -14.65 -6.22
N HIS A 214 2.27 -15.09 -4.96
CA HIS A 214 3.25 -14.63 -3.98
C HIS A 214 3.26 -13.15 -3.59
N ALA A 215 2.32 -12.34 -4.10
CA ALA A 215 2.13 -11.00 -3.58
C ALA A 215 1.91 -11.05 -2.05
N SER A 216 2.36 -10.00 -1.36
CA SER A 216 2.49 -10.05 0.09
C SER A 216 1.52 -9.12 0.80
N CYS A 217 1.11 -9.43 2.02
CA CYS A 217 0.29 -8.57 2.89
C CYS A 217 0.76 -8.67 4.34
N PRO A 218 0.89 -7.56 5.09
CA PRO A 218 1.18 -7.65 6.52
C PRO A 218 0.04 -8.33 7.30
N ASP A 219 0.39 -8.91 8.44
CA ASP A 219 -0.50 -9.42 9.48
C ASP A 219 -0.13 -8.68 10.77
N GLN A 220 -1.02 -7.78 11.22
CA GLN A 220 -0.70 -6.84 12.28
C GLN A 220 -0.55 -7.56 13.63
N ASN A 221 -1.31 -8.60 13.91
CA ASN A 221 -1.32 -9.29 15.20
C ASN A 221 -0.73 -10.71 15.15
N ALA A 222 -0.27 -11.16 13.98
CA ALA A 222 0.33 -12.47 13.76
C ALA A 222 -0.61 -13.63 14.12
N ASP A 223 -1.91 -13.49 13.86
CA ASP A 223 -2.91 -14.53 14.17
C ASP A 223 -3.23 -15.48 13.00
N GLY A 224 -2.66 -15.23 11.81
CA GLY A 224 -2.86 -16.08 10.63
C GLY A 224 -4.18 -15.84 9.90
N LEU A 225 -4.95 -14.81 10.29
CA LEU A 225 -6.25 -14.45 9.74
C LEU A 225 -6.26 -13.02 9.20
N TYR A 226 -6.41 -12.88 7.88
CA TYR A 226 -6.56 -11.56 7.30
C TYR A 226 -7.87 -10.86 7.73
N THR A 227 -7.72 -9.70 8.34
CA THR A 227 -8.77 -8.82 8.86
C THR A 227 -8.69 -7.44 8.16
N PRO A 228 -9.61 -7.16 7.22
CA PRO A 228 -9.65 -5.86 6.52
C PRO A 228 -9.76 -4.68 7.49
N GLY A 229 -8.94 -3.65 7.29
CA GLY A 229 -8.95 -2.43 8.09
C GLY A 229 -8.14 -2.53 9.38
N PHE A 230 -7.70 -3.74 9.72
CA PHE A 230 -6.73 -4.00 10.77
C PHE A 230 -5.37 -4.26 10.13
N ASP A 231 -5.19 -5.41 9.48
CA ASP A 231 -3.92 -5.79 8.84
C ASP A 231 -3.49 -4.85 7.72
N VAL A 232 -4.47 -4.34 6.96
CA VAL A 232 -4.28 -3.27 6.00
C VAL A 232 -5.20 -2.14 6.41
N ASN A 233 -4.62 -1.09 7.00
CA ASN A 233 -5.37 0.07 7.50
C ASN A 233 -5.28 1.29 6.58
N ARG A 234 -4.48 1.21 5.51
CA ARG A 234 -4.56 2.12 4.37
C ARG A 234 -5.08 1.38 3.14
N ARG A 235 -6.05 1.97 2.44
CA ARG A 235 -6.63 1.41 1.19
C ARG A 235 -7.26 0.01 1.36
N VAL A 236 -7.91 -0.20 2.50
CA VAL A 236 -8.52 -1.45 3.00
C VAL A 236 -9.24 -2.32 1.95
N ASN A 237 -10.03 -1.71 1.05
CA ASN A 237 -10.89 -2.46 0.12
C ASN A 237 -10.14 -3.07 -1.06
N ASP A 238 -8.88 -2.66 -1.25
CA ASP A 238 -8.04 -3.02 -2.37
C ASP A 238 -6.88 -3.90 -1.89
N ALA A 239 -7.10 -4.77 -0.91
CA ALA A 239 -6.09 -5.73 -0.54
C ALA A 239 -5.89 -6.75 -1.68
N TRP A 240 -4.73 -6.66 -2.31
CA TRP A 240 -4.21 -7.59 -3.32
C TRP A 240 -3.19 -8.51 -2.65
N GLY A 241 -2.73 -9.60 -3.24
CA GLY A 241 -1.71 -10.43 -2.57
C GLY A 241 -2.18 -11.23 -1.35
N ILE A 242 -3.49 -11.35 -1.13
CA ILE A 242 -4.10 -12.25 -0.13
C ILE A 242 -5.31 -12.98 -0.71
N ARG A 243 -5.43 -13.02 -2.04
CA ARG A 243 -6.51 -13.65 -2.78
C ARG A 243 -6.03 -15.00 -3.30
N ASP A 244 -5.93 -15.97 -2.40
CA ASP A 244 -5.49 -17.34 -2.69
C ASP A 244 -6.34 -18.05 -3.78
N THR A 245 -7.52 -17.50 -4.11
CA THR A 245 -8.35 -17.96 -5.24
C THR A 245 -7.75 -17.73 -6.65
N LEU A 246 -6.75 -16.83 -6.79
CA LEU A 246 -6.16 -16.48 -8.09
C LEU A 246 -5.43 -17.64 -8.78
N ARG A 247 -4.89 -18.59 -8.00
CA ARG A 247 -4.33 -19.85 -8.51
C ARG A 247 -5.33 -20.60 -9.39
N GLY A 248 -6.60 -20.60 -9.01
CA GLY A 248 -7.69 -21.29 -9.74
C GLY A 248 -8.09 -20.64 -11.07
N GLY A 249 -7.43 -19.55 -11.48
CA GLY A 249 -7.69 -18.84 -12.74
C GLY A 249 -8.91 -17.91 -12.70
N MET A 250 -9.53 -17.73 -11.54
CA MET A 250 -10.64 -16.79 -11.36
C MET A 250 -10.10 -15.46 -10.82
N LEU A 251 -10.06 -14.45 -11.69
CA LEU A 251 -9.71 -13.09 -11.29
C LEU A 251 -10.98 -12.38 -10.80
N PHE A 252 -11.18 -12.36 -9.48
CA PHE A 252 -12.22 -11.54 -8.86
C PHE A 252 -11.67 -10.14 -8.62
N THR A 253 -12.20 -9.15 -9.33
CA THR A 253 -11.67 -7.78 -9.37
C THR A 253 -12.36 -6.82 -8.40
N GLY A 254 -13.35 -7.32 -7.67
CA GLY A 254 -14.12 -6.54 -6.70
C GLY A 254 -13.40 -6.38 -5.36
N ALA A 255 -14.08 -5.74 -4.42
CA ALA A 255 -13.64 -5.62 -3.04
C ALA A 255 -13.29 -6.99 -2.45
N TYR A 256 -12.30 -7.00 -1.55
CA TYR A 256 -11.91 -8.22 -0.84
C TYR A 256 -13.13 -8.92 -0.19
N GLN A 257 -13.13 -10.25 -0.21
CA GLN A 257 -14.10 -11.10 0.46
C GLN A 257 -13.35 -12.13 1.28
N SER A 258 -13.83 -12.45 2.49
CA SER A 258 -13.13 -13.34 3.42
C SER A 258 -12.82 -14.72 2.86
N TRP A 259 -13.64 -15.22 1.93
CA TRP A 259 -13.42 -16.51 1.28
C TRP A 259 -12.31 -16.48 0.20
N PHE A 260 -11.77 -15.31 -0.15
CA PHE A 260 -10.60 -15.20 -1.02
C PHE A 260 -9.31 -15.67 -0.33
N PHE A 261 -9.26 -15.61 1.01
CA PHE A 261 -8.10 -15.93 1.81
C PHE A 261 -8.27 -17.28 2.52
N LYS A 262 -7.18 -18.04 2.62
CA LYS A 262 -7.09 -19.28 3.39
C LYS A 262 -6.34 -18.98 4.70
N PRO A 263 -6.92 -19.32 5.87
CA PRO A 263 -6.21 -19.21 7.14
C PRO A 263 -4.84 -19.86 7.10
N ARG A 264 -3.83 -19.13 7.57
CA ARG A 264 -2.44 -19.60 7.57
C ARG A 264 -2.21 -20.52 8.77
N LYS A 265 -1.39 -21.56 8.60
CA LYS A 265 -1.09 -22.51 9.69
C LYS A 265 0.29 -22.21 10.25
N ALA A 266 0.47 -22.40 11.56
CA ALA A 266 1.75 -22.19 12.23
C ALA A 266 2.95 -22.80 11.47
N GLY A 267 2.84 -24.06 11.03
CA GLY A 267 3.93 -24.75 10.31
C GLY A 267 4.25 -24.23 8.90
N ASP A 268 3.51 -23.26 8.37
CA ASP A 268 3.73 -22.65 7.05
C ASP A 268 4.56 -21.35 7.14
N ARG A 269 5.21 -21.08 8.29
CA ARG A 269 6.04 -19.90 8.55
C ARG A 269 7.49 -20.13 8.15
N VAL A 270 8.13 -19.06 7.66
CA VAL A 270 9.59 -18.99 7.44
C VAL A 270 10.14 -17.77 8.18
N PHE A 271 11.00 -18.03 9.15
CA PHE A 271 11.45 -17.04 10.12
C PHE A 271 12.73 -16.30 9.71
N PRO A 272 12.86 -15.03 10.12
CA PRO A 272 14.07 -14.26 9.94
C PRO A 272 15.23 -14.75 10.82
N PRO A 273 16.49 -14.50 10.43
CA PRO A 273 17.64 -14.65 11.30
C PRO A 273 17.72 -13.49 12.31
N LEU A 274 16.71 -13.38 13.19
CA LEU A 274 16.58 -12.27 14.14
C LEU A 274 17.74 -12.27 15.16
N PRO A 275 18.43 -11.14 15.37
CA PRO A 275 19.52 -11.05 16.34
C PRO A 275 19.07 -11.34 17.78
N ASP A 276 19.94 -11.95 18.57
CA ASP A 276 19.66 -12.33 19.97
C ASP A 276 19.36 -11.12 20.89
N ASP A 277 19.85 -9.93 20.52
CA ASP A 277 19.63 -8.67 21.25
C ASP A 277 18.46 -7.83 20.69
N SER A 278 17.65 -8.42 19.81
CA SER A 278 16.42 -7.80 19.33
C SER A 278 15.44 -7.55 20.48
N ALA A 279 14.74 -6.41 20.43
CA ALA A 279 13.71 -6.09 21.43
C ALA A 279 12.48 -7.00 21.31
N VAL A 280 12.32 -7.67 20.15
CA VAL A 280 11.17 -8.52 19.81
C VAL A 280 11.55 -10.01 19.80
N ARG A 281 12.64 -10.37 20.50
CA ARG A 281 13.16 -11.73 20.53
C ARG A 281 12.26 -12.68 21.32
N ASP A 282 11.72 -12.22 22.45
CA ASP A 282 10.84 -13.01 23.29
C ASP A 282 9.56 -13.38 22.51
N GLU A 283 9.00 -12.44 21.75
CA GLU A 283 7.84 -12.68 20.87
C GLU A 283 8.15 -13.70 19.77
N LEU A 284 9.35 -13.67 19.18
CA LEU A 284 9.76 -14.69 18.22
C LEU A 284 9.84 -16.07 18.88
N ASP A 285 10.45 -16.16 20.06
CA ASP A 285 10.61 -17.42 20.78
C ASP A 285 9.24 -18.04 21.14
N GLU A 286 8.21 -17.24 21.45
CA GLU A 286 6.83 -17.72 21.62
C GLU A 286 6.30 -18.46 20.37
N TYR A 287 6.52 -17.92 19.17
CA TYR A 287 6.10 -18.58 17.93
C TYR A 287 6.90 -19.85 17.63
N LEU A 288 8.21 -19.86 17.97
CA LEU A 288 9.08 -21.02 17.77
C LEU A 288 8.70 -22.18 18.69
N GLU A 289 8.16 -21.93 19.88
CA GLU A 289 7.64 -22.97 20.78
C GLU A 289 6.41 -23.70 20.23
N GLU A 290 5.66 -23.05 19.32
CA GLU A 290 4.49 -23.64 18.65
C GLU A 290 4.87 -24.56 17.48
N GLU A 291 6.13 -24.50 17.02
CA GLU A 291 6.60 -25.24 15.85
C GLU A 291 7.55 -26.38 16.21
N SER A 292 7.29 -27.55 15.62
CA SER A 292 8.14 -28.72 15.83
C SER A 292 9.48 -28.63 15.10
N ASP A 293 9.54 -27.90 13.98
CA ASP A 293 10.74 -27.75 13.14
C ASP A 293 10.72 -26.41 12.39
N PRO A 294 11.05 -25.30 13.07
CA PRO A 294 10.95 -23.97 12.49
C PRO A 294 11.96 -23.76 11.36
N THR A 295 11.47 -23.26 10.23
CA THR A 295 12.30 -22.97 9.06
C THR A 295 12.83 -21.54 9.15
N PHE A 296 14.15 -21.35 8.96
CA PHE A 296 14.78 -20.03 8.93
C PHE A 296 15.38 -19.73 7.56
N TYR A 297 15.12 -18.53 7.05
CA TYR A 297 15.78 -18.04 5.85
C TYR A 297 17.16 -17.44 6.15
N VAL A 298 18.00 -17.37 5.12
CA VAL A 298 19.21 -16.55 5.14
C VAL A 298 18.92 -15.19 4.51
N LEU A 299 19.46 -14.15 5.14
CA LEU A 299 19.30 -12.78 4.68
C LEU A 299 20.52 -12.39 3.82
N ARG A 300 20.30 -11.89 2.60
CA ARG A 300 21.38 -11.51 1.66
C ARG A 300 21.17 -10.08 1.12
N PRO A 301 22.23 -9.31 0.80
CA PRO A 301 22.04 -8.05 0.09
C PRO A 301 21.41 -8.28 -1.29
N TYR A 302 20.47 -7.43 -1.69
CA TYR A 302 19.85 -7.52 -3.02
C TYR A 302 20.92 -7.43 -4.12
N PRO A 303 20.92 -8.35 -5.10
CA PRO A 303 21.99 -8.45 -6.07
C PRO A 303 22.04 -7.25 -7.00
N ARG A 304 23.20 -7.03 -7.60
CA ARG A 304 23.37 -5.99 -8.63
C ARG A 304 22.81 -6.45 -9.96
N LEU A 305 22.26 -5.50 -10.72
CA LEU A 305 21.72 -5.75 -12.06
C LEU A 305 22.79 -6.33 -13.02
N ALA A 306 24.05 -5.98 -12.80
CA ALA A 306 25.18 -6.49 -13.58
C ALA A 306 25.40 -8.02 -13.45
N ALA A 307 24.95 -8.65 -12.36
CA ALA A 307 25.01 -10.10 -12.19
C ALA A 307 23.91 -10.77 -13.03
N ALA A 308 22.67 -10.27 -12.92
CA ALA A 308 21.54 -10.74 -13.71
C ALA A 308 21.77 -10.64 -15.23
N LYS A 309 22.37 -9.54 -15.71
CA LYS A 309 22.71 -9.33 -17.14
C LYS A 309 23.74 -10.31 -17.71
N LYS A 310 24.42 -11.10 -16.87
CA LYS A 310 25.37 -12.14 -17.30
C LYS A 310 24.74 -13.52 -17.33
N HIS A 311 23.51 -13.66 -16.83
CA HIS A 311 22.78 -14.91 -16.83
C HIS A 311 22.25 -15.21 -18.24
N ASP A 312 22.08 -16.49 -18.58
CA ASP A 312 21.63 -16.91 -19.91
C ASP A 312 20.14 -16.62 -20.18
N ASP A 313 19.35 -16.42 -19.12
CA ASP A 313 17.95 -16.04 -19.19
C ASP A 313 17.79 -14.51 -19.07
N ASP A 314 17.55 -13.83 -20.19
CA ASP A 314 17.34 -12.38 -20.22
C ASP A 314 16.08 -11.92 -19.46
N SER A 315 15.09 -12.81 -19.24
CA SER A 315 13.84 -12.44 -18.58
C SER A 315 14.05 -12.07 -17.11
N ILE A 316 15.05 -12.67 -16.46
CA ILE A 316 15.36 -12.39 -15.05
C ILE A 316 15.81 -10.94 -14.81
N VAL A 317 16.35 -10.27 -15.83
CA VAL A 317 16.79 -8.88 -15.73
C VAL A 317 15.62 -7.98 -15.34
N TRP A 318 14.41 -8.24 -15.87
CA TRP A 318 13.20 -7.49 -15.52
C TRP A 318 12.77 -7.65 -14.06
N PHE A 319 13.06 -8.80 -13.47
CA PHE A 319 12.71 -9.11 -12.08
C PHE A 319 13.75 -8.60 -11.08
N VAL A 320 14.97 -8.35 -11.54
CA VAL A 320 16.06 -7.78 -10.73
C VAL A 320 16.12 -6.25 -10.86
N ASP A 321 15.74 -5.68 -12.00
CA ASP A 321 15.72 -4.24 -12.22
C ASP A 321 14.53 -3.57 -11.52
N LYS A 322 14.64 -3.41 -10.20
CA LYS A 322 13.67 -2.73 -9.34
C LYS A 322 14.05 -1.27 -9.08
N GLY A 323 14.84 -0.67 -9.97
CA GLY A 323 15.50 0.61 -9.76
C GLY A 323 16.57 0.54 -8.65
N TYR A 324 17.31 1.62 -8.42
CA TYR A 324 18.24 1.75 -7.28
C TYR A 324 19.43 0.77 -7.28
N ASP A 325 20.09 0.53 -8.42
CA ASP A 325 21.29 -0.36 -8.48
C ASP A 325 22.42 0.12 -7.55
N ASP A 326 22.46 1.42 -7.21
CA ASP A 326 23.48 2.08 -6.36
C ASP A 326 23.03 2.36 -4.91
N TRP A 327 22.01 1.66 -4.41
CA TRP A 327 21.46 1.84 -3.06
C TRP A 327 22.52 1.83 -1.94
N PRO A 328 22.28 2.58 -0.82
CA PRO A 328 21.11 3.42 -0.54
C PRO A 328 21.19 4.82 -1.16
N GLU A 329 20.02 5.41 -1.46
CA GLU A 329 19.88 6.85 -1.65
C GLU A 329 19.93 7.55 -0.28
N VAL A 330 20.58 8.72 -0.23
CA VAL A 330 20.77 9.47 1.01
C VAL A 330 20.24 10.87 0.77
N GLU A 331 19.14 11.19 1.44
CA GLU A 331 18.46 12.47 1.33
C GLU A 331 18.49 13.22 2.67
N ASP A 332 18.30 14.54 2.60
CA ASP A 332 18.13 15.37 3.79
C ASP A 332 16.66 15.37 4.18
N ALA A 333 16.36 15.44 5.49
CA ALA A 333 14.97 15.47 5.93
C ALA A 333 14.23 16.65 5.28
N PRO A 334 13.09 16.40 4.60
CA PRO A 334 12.27 17.46 4.07
C PRO A 334 11.81 18.38 5.22
N GLU A 335 11.58 19.66 4.93
CA GLU A 335 11.02 20.55 5.95
C GLU A 335 9.64 19.99 6.40
N LEU A 336 9.27 20.11 7.69
CA LEU A 336 8.00 19.59 8.24
C LEU A 336 6.74 19.84 7.36
N PRO A 337 6.59 20.98 6.66
CA PRO A 337 5.50 21.21 5.72
C PRO A 337 5.49 20.24 4.52
N GLU A 338 6.65 19.91 3.97
CA GLU A 338 6.79 19.04 2.79
C GLU A 338 6.46 17.57 3.12
N LEU A 339 6.78 17.11 4.34
CA LEU A 339 6.42 15.77 4.82
C LEU A 339 4.89 15.59 4.95
N THR A 340 4.20 16.65 5.37
CA THR A 340 2.74 16.67 5.50
C THR A 340 2.09 16.74 4.11
N GLU A 341 2.66 17.55 3.22
CA GLU A 341 2.20 17.67 1.82
C GLU A 341 2.40 16.38 1.04
N GLN A 342 3.49 15.63 1.23
CA GLN A 342 3.67 14.31 0.60
C GLN A 342 2.63 13.27 1.08
N LEU A 343 2.25 13.30 2.35
CA LEU A 343 1.23 12.40 2.92
C LEU A 343 -0.20 12.78 2.51
N GLU A 344 -0.50 14.08 2.40
CA GLU A 344 -1.84 14.61 2.06
C GLU A 344 -2.06 14.75 0.53
N ALA A 345 -1.04 15.08 -0.25
CA ALA A 345 -1.17 15.32 -1.69
C ALA A 345 -1.49 14.05 -2.47
N GLU A 346 -0.99 12.88 -2.03
CA GLU A 346 -1.35 11.59 -2.62
C GLU A 346 -2.83 11.25 -2.43
N THR A 347 -3.50 11.77 -1.38
CA THR A 347 -4.91 11.47 -1.09
C THR A 347 -5.86 12.44 -1.78
N PHE A 348 -5.54 13.73 -1.82
CA PHE A 348 -6.45 14.74 -2.37
C PHE A 348 -6.40 14.84 -3.91
N THR A 349 -5.22 14.94 -4.53
CA THR A 349 -5.16 15.13 -6.00
C THR A 349 -5.66 13.92 -6.79
N ARG A 350 -5.52 12.71 -6.23
CA ARG A 350 -6.01 11.46 -6.82
C ARG A 350 -7.51 11.22 -6.66
N SER A 351 -8.23 12.13 -6.01
CA SER A 351 -9.64 12.00 -5.67
C SER A 351 -10.60 12.80 -6.57
N LEU A 352 -10.06 13.67 -7.42
CA LEU A 352 -10.81 14.45 -8.39
C LEU A 352 -10.93 13.67 -9.71
N SER A 353 -12.08 13.75 -10.37
CA SER A 353 -12.30 13.19 -11.70
C SER A 353 -13.06 14.17 -12.58
N ILE A 354 -12.69 14.22 -13.86
CA ILE A 354 -13.39 14.99 -14.91
C ILE A 354 -13.61 14.08 -16.11
N ALA A 355 -14.83 14.08 -16.65
CA ALA A 355 -15.27 13.19 -17.70
C ALA A 355 -16.11 13.90 -18.76
N GLY A 356 -15.98 13.48 -20.01
CA GLY A 356 -17.05 13.65 -20.99
C GLY A 356 -18.16 12.65 -20.70
N ARG A 357 -19.41 13.12 -20.64
CA ARG A 357 -20.60 12.32 -20.37
C ARG A 357 -21.49 12.29 -21.61
N TYR A 358 -22.10 11.14 -21.88
CA TYR A 358 -23.13 10.98 -22.89
C TYR A 358 -24.23 10.06 -22.37
N ASP A 359 -25.46 10.57 -22.28
CA ASP A 359 -26.66 9.84 -21.83
C ASP A 359 -27.87 10.05 -22.76
N GLY A 360 -27.59 10.38 -24.02
CA GLY A 360 -28.56 10.94 -24.98
C GLY A 360 -28.12 12.33 -25.41
N ASP A 361 -27.61 13.11 -24.45
CA ASP A 361 -27.02 14.43 -24.65
C ASP A 361 -25.56 14.46 -24.21
N TRP A 362 -24.77 15.32 -24.85
CA TRP A 362 -23.36 15.50 -24.49
C TRP A 362 -23.22 16.42 -23.30
N GLY A 363 -22.31 16.08 -22.41
CA GLY A 363 -22.04 16.85 -21.20
C GLY A 363 -20.64 16.64 -20.63
N VAL A 364 -20.42 17.27 -19.50
CA VAL A 364 -19.23 17.13 -18.66
C VAL A 364 -19.62 16.75 -17.24
N SER A 365 -18.87 15.84 -16.66
CA SER A 365 -19.13 15.27 -15.34
C SER A 365 -17.87 15.39 -14.49
N GLY A 366 -18.06 15.69 -13.21
CA GLY A 366 -17.00 15.89 -12.23
C GLY A 366 -17.30 15.11 -10.96
N VAL A 367 -16.30 14.40 -10.45
CA VAL A 367 -16.37 13.67 -9.17
C VAL A 367 -15.35 14.27 -8.21
N PHE A 368 -15.76 14.47 -6.96
CA PHE A 368 -14.90 15.03 -5.92
C PHE A 368 -15.25 14.48 -4.53
N PRO A 369 -14.31 14.56 -3.56
CA PRO A 369 -14.53 14.05 -2.20
C PRO A 369 -15.77 14.62 -1.51
N PHE A 370 -16.37 13.83 -0.63
CA PHE A 370 -17.56 14.23 0.12
C PHE A 370 -17.30 15.41 1.08
N PHE A 371 -16.10 15.46 1.68
CA PHE A 371 -15.62 16.60 2.44
C PHE A 371 -14.57 17.36 1.64
N ILE A 372 -14.40 18.66 1.88
CA ILE A 372 -13.50 19.56 1.13
C ILE A 372 -12.06 19.00 1.00
N VAL A 373 -11.63 18.12 1.90
CA VAL A 373 -10.29 17.48 1.90
C VAL A 373 -10.31 15.96 2.20
N ALA A 374 -11.48 15.32 2.32
CA ALA A 374 -11.55 13.92 2.73
C ALA A 374 -12.76 13.18 2.13
N HIS A 375 -12.61 11.89 1.90
CA HIS A 375 -13.72 11.04 1.51
C HIS A 375 -14.51 10.55 2.71
N LEU A 376 -15.78 10.21 2.49
CA LEU A 376 -16.53 9.39 3.43
C LEU A 376 -16.36 7.93 3.04
N THR A 377 -15.68 7.16 3.88
CA THR A 377 -15.53 5.70 3.72
C THR A 377 -16.75 5.00 4.33
N ASP A 378 -17.24 3.95 3.68
CA ASP A 378 -18.25 3.06 4.28
C ASP A 378 -17.54 2.03 5.17
N PRO A 379 -17.70 2.10 6.52
CA PRO A 379 -17.01 1.21 7.44
C PRO A 379 -17.59 -0.22 7.47
N VAL A 380 -18.77 -0.47 6.89
CA VAL A 380 -19.45 -1.77 6.97
C VAL A 380 -19.37 -2.52 5.64
N GLY A 381 -19.70 -1.85 4.53
CA GLY A 381 -19.65 -2.46 3.20
C GLY A 381 -18.28 -2.38 2.52
N GLY A 382 -17.39 -1.52 3.04
CA GLY A 382 -16.24 -1.04 2.28
C GLY A 382 -16.66 -0.10 1.15
N GLY A 383 -15.84 0.89 0.84
CA GLY A 383 -16.01 1.72 -0.35
C GLY A 383 -15.85 3.20 -0.10
N TRP A 384 -16.12 3.98 -1.14
CA TRP A 384 -15.97 5.42 -1.18
C TRP A 384 -17.31 6.06 -1.54
N ILE A 385 -17.71 7.03 -0.71
CA ILE A 385 -18.83 7.91 -0.98
C ILE A 385 -18.27 9.25 -1.45
N MET A 386 -18.71 9.68 -2.63
CA MET A 386 -18.23 10.88 -3.32
C MET A 386 -19.38 11.73 -3.83
N HIS A 387 -19.11 13.01 -4.08
CA HIS A 387 -20.02 13.84 -4.84
C HIS A 387 -19.75 13.67 -6.32
N ARG A 388 -20.82 13.58 -7.10
CA ARG A 388 -20.78 13.73 -8.55
C ARG A 388 -21.67 14.88 -8.96
N VAL A 389 -21.16 15.73 -9.82
CA VAL A 389 -21.91 16.78 -10.51
C VAL A 389 -21.72 16.62 -12.00
N TYR A 390 -22.75 16.89 -12.79
CA TYR A 390 -22.61 16.95 -14.23
C TYR A 390 -23.48 18.05 -14.82
N LEU A 391 -23.05 18.53 -15.97
CA LEU A 391 -23.78 19.47 -16.81
C LEU A 391 -23.95 18.85 -18.19
N LYS A 392 -25.14 18.93 -18.78
CA LYS A 392 -25.44 18.33 -20.09
C LYS A 392 -26.34 19.22 -20.94
N ASP A 393 -26.64 18.73 -22.15
CA ASP A 393 -27.54 19.35 -23.13
C ASP A 393 -26.99 20.67 -23.72
N GLU A 394 -27.76 21.34 -24.59
CA GLU A 394 -27.38 22.54 -25.30
C GLU A 394 -26.90 23.63 -24.34
N LYS A 395 -25.63 24.01 -24.49
CA LYS A 395 -24.95 25.02 -23.65
C LYS A 395 -24.88 24.63 -22.17
N LEU A 396 -24.87 23.33 -21.84
CA LEU A 396 -24.68 22.84 -20.47
C LEU A 396 -25.77 23.35 -19.51
N ARG A 397 -27.01 23.37 -20.00
CA ARG A 397 -28.15 23.98 -19.29
C ARG A 397 -28.70 23.11 -18.17
N ASP A 398 -28.63 21.79 -18.34
CA ASP A 398 -29.13 20.83 -17.37
C ASP A 398 -28.05 20.51 -16.35
N PHE A 399 -28.47 20.29 -15.11
CA PHE A 399 -27.57 20.05 -13.99
C PHE A 399 -27.98 18.80 -13.22
N GLY A 400 -27.04 17.88 -13.04
CA GLY A 400 -27.20 16.75 -12.16
C GLY A 400 -26.27 16.82 -10.97
N TRP A 401 -26.76 16.40 -9.81
CA TRP A 401 -25.96 16.16 -8.61
C TRP A 401 -26.35 14.82 -8.00
N GLY A 402 -25.36 14.02 -7.62
CA GLY A 402 -25.61 12.75 -6.95
C GLY A 402 -24.53 12.38 -5.95
N VAL A 403 -24.92 11.54 -5.01
CA VAL A 403 -24.03 10.82 -4.12
C VAL A 403 -23.63 9.53 -4.81
N LEU A 404 -22.36 9.41 -5.17
CA LEU A 404 -21.75 8.26 -5.83
C LEU A 404 -21.17 7.33 -4.75
N TYR A 405 -21.61 6.08 -4.76
CA TYR A 405 -21.01 4.99 -4.00
C TYR A 405 -20.26 4.06 -4.95
N THR A 406 -19.04 3.71 -4.57
CA THR A 406 -18.25 2.67 -5.24
C THR A 406 -17.59 1.79 -4.18
N PRO A 407 -17.73 0.46 -4.25
CA PRO A 407 -17.35 -0.46 -3.18
C PRO A 407 -15.82 -0.60 -3.03
N SER A 408 -15.06 -0.16 -4.03
CA SER A 408 -13.60 -0.29 -4.04
C SER A 408 -12.97 0.87 -4.80
N ALA A 409 -11.71 1.16 -4.48
CA ALA A 409 -10.89 2.02 -5.32
C ALA A 409 -10.21 1.20 -6.44
N SER A 410 -10.63 -0.06 -6.67
CA SER A 410 -10.10 -1.01 -7.65
C SER A 410 -9.92 -0.34 -8.99
N ARG A 411 -8.65 -0.14 -9.29
CA ARG A 411 -8.18 0.67 -10.41
C ARG A 411 -8.31 -0.07 -11.75
N TRP A 412 -9.15 -1.12 -11.81
CA TRP A 412 -9.46 -1.85 -13.03
C TRP A 412 -10.95 -1.97 -13.33
N VAL A 413 -11.75 -2.71 -12.54
CA VAL A 413 -13.21 -2.86 -12.77
C VAL A 413 -13.98 -2.88 -11.46
N ASP A 414 -14.99 -2.00 -11.36
CA ASP A 414 -15.86 -1.89 -10.18
C ASP A 414 -17.32 -1.67 -10.57
N GLY A 415 -18.22 -2.12 -9.70
CA GLY A 415 -19.58 -1.61 -9.67
C GLY A 415 -19.64 -0.18 -9.11
N TYR A 416 -20.68 0.56 -9.48
CA TYR A 416 -21.01 1.81 -8.80
C TYR A 416 -22.52 2.03 -8.75
N THR A 417 -22.94 2.89 -7.82
CA THR A 417 -24.33 3.33 -7.71
C THR A 417 -24.37 4.80 -7.36
N ILE A 418 -25.34 5.53 -7.90
CA ILE A 418 -25.54 6.95 -7.66
C ILE A 418 -27.00 7.16 -7.32
N VAL A 419 -27.24 7.97 -6.30
CA VAL A 419 -28.57 8.48 -5.98
C VAL A 419 -28.47 9.99 -5.87
N GLY A 420 -29.35 10.69 -6.57
CA GLY A 420 -29.22 12.13 -6.74
C GLY A 420 -30.47 12.83 -7.26
N LEU A 421 -30.27 14.05 -7.71
CA LEU A 421 -31.25 14.91 -8.33
C LEU A 421 -30.74 15.37 -9.70
N GLU A 422 -31.62 15.41 -10.68
CA GLU A 422 -31.38 16.01 -11.98
C GLU A 422 -32.35 17.20 -12.16
N VAL A 423 -31.84 18.31 -12.69
CA VAL A 423 -32.59 19.54 -12.95
C VAL A 423 -32.51 19.83 -14.44
N ASP A 424 -33.61 19.58 -15.13
CA ASP A 424 -33.73 19.81 -16.57
C ASP A 424 -34.32 21.19 -16.83
N ALA A 425 -33.69 21.96 -17.72
CA ALA A 425 -34.02 23.35 -17.98
C ALA A 425 -34.49 23.54 -19.43
N GLU A 426 -35.80 23.50 -19.63
CA GLU A 426 -36.42 23.72 -20.94
C GLU A 426 -36.72 25.20 -21.20
N LEU A 427 -36.78 25.56 -22.48
CA LEU A 427 -37.33 26.84 -22.93
C LEU A 427 -38.72 26.57 -23.48
N ASP A 428 -39.72 27.21 -22.92
CA ASP A 428 -41.08 27.11 -23.44
C ASP A 428 -41.22 27.85 -24.79
N ALA A 429 -42.40 27.75 -25.41
CA ALA A 429 -42.69 28.40 -26.69
C ALA A 429 -42.60 29.94 -26.64
N ALA A 430 -42.59 30.55 -25.44
CA ALA A 430 -42.41 31.98 -25.21
C ALA A 430 -40.94 32.36 -24.92
N GLY A 431 -40.04 31.39 -24.81
CA GLY A 431 -38.64 31.58 -24.44
C GLY A 431 -38.42 31.77 -22.94
N GLU A 432 -39.43 31.49 -22.10
CA GLU A 432 -39.27 31.43 -20.65
C GLU A 432 -38.63 30.11 -20.24
N LYS A 433 -37.73 30.16 -19.24
CA LYS A 433 -37.07 28.97 -18.72
C LYS A 433 -37.98 28.28 -17.70
N THR A 434 -38.42 27.07 -18.02
CA THR A 434 -39.02 26.15 -17.05
C THR A 434 -37.93 25.24 -16.49
N LYS A 435 -38.12 24.77 -15.25
CA LYS A 435 -37.23 23.81 -14.61
C LYS A 435 -38.04 22.65 -14.06
N GLU A 436 -37.64 21.45 -14.43
CA GLU A 436 -38.13 20.21 -13.84
C GLU A 436 -37.04 19.64 -12.93
N THR A 437 -37.41 18.88 -11.91
CA THR A 437 -36.44 18.28 -10.98
C THR A 437 -36.87 16.87 -10.66
N ASP A 438 -36.03 15.92 -11.04
CA ASP A 438 -36.28 14.50 -10.86
C ASP A 438 -35.28 13.86 -9.91
N VAL A 439 -35.72 12.78 -9.26
CA VAL A 439 -34.80 11.88 -8.57
C VAL A 439 -34.11 11.03 -9.61
N LEU A 440 -32.79 10.97 -9.51
CA LEU A 440 -31.92 10.15 -10.35
C LEU A 440 -31.41 8.96 -9.55
N VAL A 441 -31.52 7.77 -10.13
CA VAL A 441 -30.77 6.59 -9.72
C VAL A 441 -29.96 6.11 -10.91
N GLU A 442 -28.66 5.87 -10.71
CA GLU A 442 -27.78 5.33 -11.73
C GLU A 442 -27.00 4.15 -11.14
N GLY A 443 -26.88 3.05 -11.90
CA GLY A 443 -26.11 1.88 -11.50
C GLY A 443 -25.33 1.34 -12.67
N GLY A 444 -24.08 0.95 -12.45
CA GLY A 444 -23.22 0.57 -13.57
C GLY A 444 -21.90 -0.06 -13.20
N LEU A 445 -21.06 -0.19 -14.23
CA LEU A 445 -19.69 -0.66 -14.14
C LEU A 445 -18.74 0.47 -14.55
N LYS A 446 -17.63 0.59 -13.83
CA LYS A 446 -16.53 1.47 -14.20
C LYS A 446 -15.29 0.65 -14.50
N PHE A 447 -14.55 1.10 -15.50
CA PHE A 447 -13.30 0.55 -15.98
C PHE A 447 -12.22 1.60 -15.87
N ARG A 448 -11.04 1.22 -15.41
CA ARG A 448 -9.90 2.12 -15.25
C ARG A 448 -8.64 1.51 -15.87
N VAL A 449 -7.83 2.38 -16.45
CA VAL A 449 -6.52 2.07 -17.01
C VAL A 449 -5.51 3.08 -16.49
N ASN A 450 -4.35 2.56 -16.10
CA ASN A 450 -3.20 3.37 -15.75
C ASN A 450 -2.63 4.03 -17.01
N THR A 451 -2.35 5.33 -16.95
CA THR A 451 -1.75 6.07 -18.07
C THR A 451 -0.23 6.03 -18.10
N ASP A 452 0.44 5.65 -17.01
CA ASP A 452 1.91 5.60 -16.94
C ASP A 452 2.53 4.63 -17.97
N GLN A 453 1.77 3.60 -18.38
CA GLN A 453 2.19 2.66 -19.43
C GLN A 453 1.69 3.02 -20.83
N LEU A 454 0.94 4.12 -20.99
CA LEU A 454 0.50 4.58 -22.30
C LEU A 454 1.60 5.44 -22.95
N PRO A 455 1.82 5.29 -24.28
CA PRO A 455 2.84 6.05 -25.01
C PRO A 455 2.52 7.56 -25.16
N LEU A 456 1.54 8.09 -24.43
CA LEU A 456 1.04 9.45 -24.53
C LEU A 456 1.48 10.29 -23.32
N GLY A 457 2.76 10.63 -23.26
CA GLY A 457 3.37 11.28 -22.09
C GLY A 457 2.77 12.64 -21.66
N PHE A 458 1.95 13.29 -22.47
CA PHE A 458 1.24 14.51 -22.04
C PHE A 458 0.06 14.21 -21.10
N ILE A 459 -0.52 13.01 -21.18
CA ILE A 459 -1.64 12.58 -20.35
C ILE A 459 -1.17 12.32 -18.91
N ASN A 460 0.03 11.78 -18.76
CA ASN A 460 0.63 11.44 -17.46
C ASN A 460 0.89 12.68 -16.58
N ASN A 461 1.00 13.87 -17.18
CA ASN A 461 1.14 15.12 -16.45
C ASN A 461 -0.19 15.68 -15.92
N LEU A 462 -1.33 15.10 -16.34
CA LEU A 462 -2.68 15.58 -15.99
C LEU A 462 -3.39 14.67 -14.98
N THR A 463 -3.12 13.37 -15.02
CA THR A 463 -3.75 12.35 -14.16
C THR A 463 -2.97 11.05 -14.26
N ASP A 464 -2.97 10.26 -13.19
CA ASP A 464 -2.41 8.89 -13.16
C ASP A 464 -3.37 7.88 -13.86
N PHE A 465 -4.65 8.25 -14.04
CA PHE A 465 -5.70 7.33 -14.51
C PHE A 465 -6.63 7.92 -15.55
N TRP A 466 -7.06 7.06 -16.47
CA TRP A 466 -8.21 7.26 -17.35
C TRP A 466 -9.20 6.11 -17.20
N GLY A 467 -10.47 6.37 -17.44
CA GLY A 467 -11.50 5.36 -17.26
C GLY A 467 -12.75 5.58 -18.08
N ILE A 468 -13.56 4.52 -18.14
CA ILE A 468 -14.89 4.50 -18.76
C ILE A 468 -15.91 4.09 -17.70
N ARG A 469 -17.03 4.80 -17.56
CA ARG A 469 -18.22 4.30 -16.84
C ARG A 469 -19.32 3.97 -17.82
N LEU A 470 -19.96 2.84 -17.61
CA LEU A 470 -21.13 2.38 -18.34
C LEU A 470 -22.23 2.16 -17.30
N GLY A 471 -23.37 2.84 -17.45
CA GLY A 471 -24.45 2.76 -16.47
C GLY A 471 -25.82 2.74 -17.10
N VAL A 472 -26.79 2.30 -16.30
CA VAL A 472 -28.23 2.44 -16.56
C VAL A 472 -28.77 3.49 -15.61
N THR A 473 -29.54 4.43 -16.13
CA THR A 473 -30.19 5.50 -15.36
C THR A 473 -31.69 5.27 -15.26
N ALA A 474 -32.27 5.66 -14.14
CA ALA A 474 -33.71 5.72 -13.93
C ALA A 474 -34.06 7.08 -13.32
N ARG A 475 -35.06 7.76 -13.89
CA ARG A 475 -35.59 9.05 -13.39
C ARG A 475 -37.00 8.87 -12.82
N GLY A 476 -37.29 9.59 -11.74
CA GLY A 476 -38.62 9.65 -11.12
C GLY A 476 -38.66 9.18 -9.65
N PHE A 477 -39.56 9.76 -8.84
CA PHE A 477 -39.63 9.52 -7.38
C PHE A 477 -40.61 8.41 -6.96
N SER A 478 -41.77 8.30 -7.63
CA SER A 478 -42.83 7.31 -7.32
C SER A 478 -43.07 6.27 -8.42
N GLY A 479 -42.39 6.40 -9.55
CA GLY A 479 -42.38 5.52 -10.71
C GLY A 479 -41.10 5.77 -11.52
N ILE A 480 -40.66 4.78 -12.31
CA ILE A 480 -39.58 5.00 -13.28
C ILE A 480 -40.23 5.65 -14.51
N ASP A 481 -40.05 6.95 -14.65
CA ASP A 481 -40.63 7.73 -15.74
C ASP A 481 -39.81 7.58 -17.03
N ASP A 482 -38.50 7.40 -16.88
CA ASP A 482 -37.56 7.18 -17.98
C ASP A 482 -36.44 6.22 -17.57
N LEU A 483 -36.02 5.36 -18.52
CA LEU A 483 -34.89 4.45 -18.35
C LEU A 483 -33.87 4.72 -19.46
N GLY A 484 -32.69 5.17 -19.06
CA GLY A 484 -31.61 5.55 -19.96
C GLY A 484 -30.35 4.72 -19.77
N TRP A 485 -29.35 5.04 -20.57
CA TRP A 485 -27.98 4.55 -20.40
C TRP A 485 -27.04 5.74 -20.39
N VAL A 486 -25.90 5.56 -19.73
CA VAL A 486 -24.85 6.58 -19.66
C VAL A 486 -23.51 5.96 -19.99
N ILE A 487 -22.71 6.73 -20.73
CA ILE A 487 -21.31 6.45 -21.00
C ILE A 487 -20.51 7.68 -20.54
N GLU A 488 -19.52 7.47 -19.69
CA GLU A 488 -18.56 8.51 -19.32
C GLU A 488 -17.14 8.07 -19.67
N LEU A 489 -16.34 8.99 -20.22
CA LEU A 489 -14.93 8.78 -20.52
C LEU A 489 -14.12 9.94 -19.95
N GLY A 490 -13.11 9.68 -19.13
CA GLY A 490 -12.36 10.77 -18.52
C GLY A 490 -11.19 10.38 -17.63
N ALA A 491 -10.65 11.41 -16.99
CA ALA A 491 -9.46 11.41 -16.15
C ALA A 491 -9.82 11.39 -14.66
N GLY A 492 -8.95 10.79 -13.84
CA GLY A 492 -8.96 10.94 -12.37
C GLY A 492 -9.53 9.74 -11.59
N SER A 493 -10.12 10.01 -10.42
CA SER A 493 -10.61 9.04 -9.40
C SER A 493 -11.75 8.11 -9.82
N PHE A 494 -11.88 7.84 -11.12
CA PHE A 494 -13.01 7.23 -11.79
C PHE A 494 -13.70 6.10 -11.03
#